data_AF-N4X048-F1
#
_entry.id   AF-N4X048-F1
#
_cell.length_a   1.000
_cell.length_b   1.000
_cell.length_c   1.000
_cell.angle_alpha   90.00
_cell.angle_beta   90.00
_cell.angle_gamma   90.00
#
_symmetry.space_group_name_H-M   'P 1'
#
loop_
_entity.id
_entity.type
_entity.pdbx_description
1 polymer ?
#
loop_
_entity_poly.entity_id
_entity_poly.type
_entity_poly.pdbx_seq_one_letter_code
_entity_poly.pdbx_strand_id
1 'polypeptide(L)'
;MANHLKEKSLYSEIRAASTTTDIPTPSTVSVIATPLRSPGSTGLPPPPMTIRGTHGDCEVQPSGYGPVPKYDNMRGFSYSSEIRHAAENAPIPPGYIESFVSANGSFVGSHYLGHYELKSFDTLEGTESGHDQICQGFNTYFERAPAIRLGPGCRESASRTIIKCALWGESLRIEGAKNIGYREWDFDVVIAGSNGYSLEKYAESSNLAPGKKLEPVVLAALFALQVFLGFMALWGQD
;
A
#
# COMPACT_ATOMS: atom_id res chain seq x y z
N MET A 1 55.08 26.71 2.84
CA MET A 1 55.29 27.62 1.69
C MET A 1 54.15 27.35 0.73
N ALA A 2 53.03 28.09 0.81
CA ALA A 2 52.69 29.24 -0.06
C ALA A 2 52.73 28.85 -1.56
N ASN A 3 51.75 29.04 -2.44
CA ASN A 3 50.42 29.66 -2.55
C ASN A 3 49.75 28.86 -3.73
N HIS A 4 48.50 28.98 -4.16
CA HIS A 4 47.78 30.19 -4.53
C HIS A 4 46.35 29.85 -4.94
N LEU A 5 45.48 30.81 -4.65
CA LEU A 5 44.04 30.88 -4.82
C LEU A 5 43.56 31.05 -6.28
N LYS A 6 42.30 30.64 -6.47
CA LYS A 6 41.17 31.35 -7.13
C LYS A 6 41.06 31.44 -8.66
N GLU A 7 39.89 30.95 -9.10
CA GLU A 7 38.81 31.74 -9.75
C GLU A 7 39.05 32.18 -11.21
N LYS A 8 38.18 31.74 -12.12
CA LYS A 8 37.50 32.61 -13.09
C LYS A 8 36.36 31.90 -13.83
N SER A 9 35.15 32.36 -13.51
CA SER A 9 34.02 32.52 -14.43
C SER A 9 34.50 33.08 -15.79
N LEU A 10 33.90 32.60 -16.89
CA LEU A 10 33.52 33.45 -18.03
C LEU A 10 32.68 32.66 -19.04
N TYR A 11 31.40 33.03 -19.09
CA TYR A 11 30.59 33.02 -20.30
C TYR A 11 31.22 33.97 -21.34
N SER A 12 31.34 33.53 -22.59
CA SER A 12 31.43 34.39 -23.77
C SER A 12 30.90 33.60 -24.97
N GLU A 13 29.69 33.93 -25.42
CA GLU A 13 29.42 34.68 -26.66
C GLU A 13 29.66 33.87 -27.95
N ILE A 14 28.56 33.47 -28.61
CA ILE A 14 28.54 33.27 -30.06
C ILE A 14 27.28 33.93 -30.63
N ARG A 15 27.44 35.19 -31.09
CA ARG A 15 26.78 35.77 -32.29
C ARG A 15 27.58 35.25 -33.50
N ALA A 16 27.08 35.10 -34.73
CA ALA A 16 25.83 35.35 -35.43
C ALA A 16 25.90 34.60 -36.78
N ALA A 17 24.75 34.32 -37.41
CA ALA A 17 24.55 34.53 -38.85
C ALA A 17 23.12 34.10 -39.25
N SER A 18 22.32 35.08 -39.67
CA SER A 18 21.01 34.90 -40.26
C SER A 18 21.16 34.52 -41.74
N THR A 19 20.57 33.39 -42.13
CA THR A 19 20.37 33.04 -43.54
C THR A 19 18.87 33.02 -43.81
N THR A 20 18.40 34.04 -44.52
CA THR A 20 17.04 34.18 -45.02
C THR A 20 16.80 33.14 -46.13
N THR A 21 15.86 32.24 -45.91
CA THR A 21 15.22 31.47 -46.98
C THR A 21 13.72 31.69 -46.87
N ASP A 22 13.18 32.41 -47.84
CA ASP A 22 11.76 32.63 -48.03
C ASP A 22 11.06 31.28 -48.27
N ILE A 23 10.14 30.93 -47.38
CA ILE A 23 9.21 29.82 -47.57
C ILE A 23 7.80 30.42 -47.65
N PRO A 24 7.04 30.15 -48.73
CA PRO A 24 5.75 30.80 -48.96
C PRO A 24 4.69 30.35 -47.94
N THR A 25 3.92 31.32 -47.48
CA THR A 25 2.80 31.19 -46.55
C THR A 25 1.70 30.30 -47.17
N PRO A 26 1.29 29.19 -46.54
CA PRO A 26 0.10 28.48 -46.99
C PRO A 26 -1.15 29.23 -46.55
N SER A 27 -1.96 29.63 -47.53
CA SER A 27 -3.28 30.26 -47.36
C SER A 27 -4.17 29.44 -46.44
N THR A 28 -4.74 30.10 -45.43
CA THR A 28 -5.72 29.52 -44.49
C THR A 28 -7.03 29.20 -45.22
N VAL A 29 -7.25 27.93 -45.56
CA VAL A 29 -8.57 27.43 -45.96
C VAL A 29 -9.38 27.22 -44.68
N SER A 30 -10.41 28.03 -44.47
CA SER A 30 -11.41 27.80 -43.41
C SER A 30 -12.29 26.63 -43.81
N VAL A 31 -12.02 25.45 -43.24
CA VAL A 31 -12.90 24.29 -43.35
C VAL A 31 -13.92 24.37 -42.21
N ILE A 32 -15.17 24.68 -42.52
CA ILE A 32 -16.27 24.57 -41.57
C ILE A 32 -16.50 23.07 -41.33
N ALA A 33 -15.95 22.54 -40.24
CA ALA A 33 -16.26 21.19 -39.79
C ALA A 33 -17.64 21.20 -39.12
N THR A 34 -18.66 20.66 -39.80
CA THR A 34 -19.91 20.27 -39.17
C THR A 34 -19.63 19.18 -38.12
N PRO A 35 -20.08 19.31 -36.86
CA PRO A 35 -19.90 18.26 -35.88
C PRO A 35 -20.75 17.04 -36.28
N LEU A 36 -20.09 15.91 -36.49
CA LEU A 36 -20.75 14.62 -36.65
C LEU A 36 -21.43 14.27 -35.32
N ARG A 37 -22.76 14.33 -35.30
CA ARG A 37 -23.59 13.96 -34.16
C ARG A 37 -23.41 12.46 -33.89
N SER A 38 -22.62 12.13 -32.87
CA SER A 38 -22.51 10.76 -32.37
C SER A 38 -23.89 10.26 -31.90
N PRO A 39 -24.31 9.03 -32.24
CA PRO A 39 -25.54 8.46 -31.72
C PRO A 39 -25.45 8.39 -30.20
N GLY A 40 -26.48 8.92 -29.53
CA GLY A 40 -26.58 8.95 -28.08
C GLY A 40 -26.37 7.56 -27.49
N SER A 41 -25.26 7.39 -26.79
CA SER A 41 -25.11 6.32 -25.82
C SER A 41 -26.02 6.67 -24.65
N THR A 42 -27.15 5.98 -24.54
CA THR A 42 -27.91 5.86 -23.30
C THR A 42 -27.09 5.06 -22.30
N GLY A 43 -25.93 5.61 -21.89
CA GLY A 43 -25.19 5.17 -20.73
C GLY A 43 -25.80 5.87 -19.53
N LEU A 44 -26.29 5.08 -18.57
CA LEU A 44 -26.57 5.60 -17.23
C LEU A 44 -25.35 6.42 -16.76
N PRO A 45 -25.55 7.60 -16.15
CA PRO A 45 -24.46 8.34 -15.57
C PRO A 45 -23.70 7.41 -14.61
N PRO A 46 -22.35 7.48 -14.56
CA PRO A 46 -21.59 6.74 -13.57
C PRO A 46 -22.20 7.06 -12.18
N PRO A 47 -22.32 6.07 -11.29
CA PRO A 47 -22.86 6.32 -9.97
C PRO A 47 -22.09 7.50 -9.36
N PRO A 48 -22.78 8.50 -8.76
CA PRO A 48 -22.11 9.63 -8.17
C PRO A 48 -21.05 9.09 -7.21
N MET A 49 -19.80 9.53 -7.39
CA MET A 49 -18.76 9.28 -6.41
C MET A 49 -19.28 9.76 -5.06
N THR A 50 -19.45 8.85 -4.11
CA THR A 50 -19.91 9.19 -2.77
C THR A 50 -18.91 10.15 -2.14
N ILE A 51 -19.24 11.43 -2.06
CA ILE A 51 -18.43 12.40 -1.32
C ILE A 51 -18.57 12.05 0.16
N ARG A 52 -17.51 11.50 0.73
CA ARG A 52 -17.37 11.33 2.18
C ARG A 52 -16.91 12.67 2.75
N GLY A 53 -17.54 13.16 3.83
CA GLY A 53 -17.06 14.33 4.57
C GLY A 53 -17.60 15.69 4.11
N THR A 54 -18.91 15.86 3.92
CA THR A 54 -19.55 17.15 3.53
C THR A 54 -19.46 18.28 4.58
N HIS A 55 -18.79 18.07 5.72
CA HIS A 55 -18.84 18.93 6.91
C HIS A 55 -17.47 19.26 7.53
N GLY A 56 -16.35 19.10 6.83
CA GLY A 56 -15.06 19.49 7.40
C GLY A 56 -15.01 20.96 7.77
N ASP A 57 -14.42 21.24 8.94
CA ASP A 57 -14.31 22.56 9.59
C ASP A 57 -12.89 23.14 9.48
N CYS A 58 -12.01 22.49 8.72
CA CYS A 58 -10.61 22.87 8.56
C CYS A 58 -9.80 22.79 9.87
N GLU A 59 -10.29 22.08 10.89
CA GLU A 59 -9.58 21.93 12.15
C GLU A 59 -8.31 21.11 11.98
N VAL A 60 -7.22 21.60 12.58
CA VAL A 60 -5.92 20.92 12.59
C VAL A 60 -6.05 19.54 13.22
N GLN A 61 -5.52 18.54 12.54
CA GLN A 61 -5.45 17.16 13.03
C GLN A 61 -4.16 16.96 13.84
N PRO A 62 -4.15 16.01 14.80
CA PRO A 62 -2.93 15.62 15.48
C PRO A 62 -1.82 15.23 14.49
N SER A 63 -0.58 15.58 14.81
CA SER A 63 0.57 15.20 14.00
C SER A 63 0.69 13.69 13.90
N GLY A 64 1.14 13.22 12.74
CA GLY A 64 1.51 11.81 12.55
C GLY A 64 2.89 11.49 13.13
N TYR A 65 3.17 10.21 13.28
CA TYR A 65 4.44 9.69 13.82
C TYR A 65 5.36 9.06 12.77
N GLY A 66 4.88 8.88 11.54
CA GLY A 66 5.67 8.27 10.47
C GLY A 66 6.63 9.26 9.78
N PRO A 67 7.55 8.75 8.94
CA PRO A 67 8.43 9.58 8.14
C PRO A 67 7.64 10.55 7.26
N VAL A 68 8.13 11.78 7.11
CA VAL A 68 7.57 12.75 6.17
C VAL A 68 8.32 12.61 4.84
N PRO A 69 7.66 12.18 3.74
CA PRO A 69 8.32 12.05 2.46
C PRO A 69 8.85 13.39 1.94
N LYS A 70 9.97 13.36 1.19
CA LYS A 70 10.56 14.55 0.56
C LYS A 70 9.57 15.33 -0.31
N TYR A 71 8.70 14.62 -1.02
CA TYR A 71 7.65 15.21 -1.84
C TYR A 71 6.30 14.89 -1.23
N ASP A 72 5.60 15.90 -0.72
CA ASP A 72 4.28 15.77 -0.13
C ASP A 72 3.19 15.66 -1.21
N ASN A 73 3.13 14.51 -1.86
CA ASN A 73 2.06 14.14 -2.78
C ASN A 73 1.92 12.61 -2.83
N MET A 74 0.86 12.13 -3.47
CA MET A 74 0.57 10.70 -3.65
C MET A 74 1.80 9.90 -4.09
N ARG A 75 2.45 10.32 -5.18
CA ARG A 75 3.60 9.61 -5.76
C ARG A 75 4.81 9.64 -4.83
N GLY A 76 5.10 10.79 -4.23
CA GLY A 76 6.19 10.94 -3.27
C GLY A 76 6.04 10.04 -2.06
N PHE A 77 4.82 9.87 -1.57
CA PHE A 77 4.50 8.96 -0.48
C PHE A 77 4.63 7.49 -0.88
N SER A 78 3.98 7.08 -1.98
CA SER A 78 3.97 5.67 -2.43
C SER A 78 5.36 5.13 -2.83
N TYR A 79 6.32 6.00 -3.14
CA TYR A 79 7.69 5.62 -3.50
C TYR A 79 8.75 6.18 -2.54
N SER A 80 8.36 6.61 -1.33
CA SER A 80 9.31 7.10 -0.32
C SER A 80 10.27 6.00 0.10
N SER A 81 11.57 6.28 -0.02
CA SER A 81 12.62 5.40 0.46
C SER A 81 12.61 5.25 1.97
N GLU A 82 12.23 6.30 2.71
CA GLU A 82 12.16 6.33 4.16
C GLU A 82 11.04 5.41 4.68
N ILE A 83 9.85 5.50 4.07
CA ILE A 83 8.71 4.63 4.38
C ILE A 83 9.04 3.17 4.09
N ARG A 84 9.57 2.90 2.90
CA ARG A 84 9.97 1.54 2.51
C ARG A 84 11.05 0.98 3.44
N HIS A 85 12.08 1.77 3.74
CA HIS A 85 13.17 1.34 4.61
C HIS A 85 12.67 1.03 6.03
N ALA A 86 11.76 1.85 6.58
CA ALA A 86 11.17 1.59 7.89
C ALA A 86 10.40 0.26 7.90
N ALA A 87 9.61 -0.02 6.84
CA ALA A 87 8.86 -1.26 6.72
C ALA A 87 9.77 -2.49 6.51
N GLU A 88 10.77 -2.41 5.63
CA GLU A 88 11.69 -3.51 5.32
C GLU A 88 12.60 -3.91 6.50
N ASN A 89 12.86 -2.99 7.44
CA ASN A 89 13.72 -3.26 8.60
C ASN A 89 12.94 -3.52 9.89
N ALA A 90 11.61 -3.56 9.81
CA ALA A 90 10.78 -3.88 10.97
C ALA A 90 10.96 -5.35 11.36
N PRO A 91 11.14 -5.67 12.66
CA PRO A 91 11.31 -7.05 13.10
C PRO A 91 10.03 -7.86 12.88
N ILE A 92 10.18 -9.17 12.68
CA ILE A 92 9.04 -10.09 12.72
C ILE A 92 8.74 -10.37 14.20
N PRO A 93 7.49 -10.16 14.67
CA PRO A 93 7.17 -10.45 16.07
C PRO A 93 7.23 -11.95 16.39
N PRO A 94 7.63 -12.34 17.61
CA PRO A 94 7.65 -13.74 18.02
C PRO A 94 6.28 -14.43 17.87
N GLY A 95 6.26 -15.63 17.28
CA GLY A 95 5.03 -16.42 17.07
C GLY A 95 4.21 -16.00 15.85
N TYR A 96 4.73 -15.06 15.05
CA TYR A 96 4.16 -14.66 13.77
C TYR A 96 5.08 -15.04 12.62
N ILE A 97 4.48 -15.36 11.48
CA ILE A 97 5.16 -15.37 10.19
C ILE A 97 4.90 -14.07 9.45
N GLU A 98 5.87 -13.67 8.64
CA GLU A 98 5.70 -12.62 7.66
C GLU A 98 4.89 -13.13 6.46
N SER A 99 3.72 -12.51 6.23
CA SER A 99 2.89 -12.78 5.06
C SER A 99 3.26 -11.91 3.86
N PHE A 100 3.69 -10.67 4.13
CA PHE A 100 4.22 -9.73 3.14
C PHE A 100 4.91 -8.55 3.82
N VAL A 101 5.85 -7.93 3.12
CA VAL A 101 6.56 -6.72 3.57
C VAL A 101 6.52 -5.61 2.54
N SER A 102 6.44 -4.38 3.03
CA SER A 102 6.50 -3.13 2.29
C SER A 102 5.57 -3.09 1.06
N ALA A 103 4.35 -3.61 1.19
CA ALA A 103 3.35 -3.54 0.14
C ALA A 103 2.80 -2.10 -0.01
N ASN A 104 2.39 -1.75 -1.23
CA ASN A 104 1.72 -0.48 -1.55
C ASN A 104 0.19 -0.58 -1.33
N GLY A 105 -0.21 -1.04 -0.15
CA GLY A 105 -1.61 -1.17 0.23
C GLY A 105 -1.77 -1.94 1.54
N SER A 106 -2.80 -1.58 2.30
CA SER A 106 -3.21 -2.38 3.47
C SER A 106 -4.03 -3.59 3.04
N PHE A 107 -4.07 -4.58 3.91
CA PHE A 107 -4.82 -5.80 3.73
C PHE A 107 -6.32 -5.52 3.70
N VAL A 108 -7.02 -6.29 2.87
CA VAL A 108 -8.47 -6.34 2.74
C VAL A 108 -8.86 -7.80 2.81
N GLY A 109 -9.71 -8.11 3.79
CA GLY A 109 -10.24 -9.44 4.06
C GLY A 109 -11.68 -9.39 4.53
N SER A 110 -12.20 -10.54 4.94
CA SER A 110 -13.59 -10.71 5.41
C SER A 110 -13.74 -10.50 6.91
N HIS A 111 -12.67 -10.65 7.69
CA HIS A 111 -12.71 -10.68 9.15
C HIS A 111 -11.95 -9.50 9.76
N TYR A 112 -12.32 -8.28 9.38
CA TYR A 112 -11.74 -7.07 9.95
C TYR A 112 -12.17 -6.88 11.41
N LEU A 113 -11.21 -6.73 12.32
CA LEU A 113 -11.49 -6.58 13.77
C LEU A 113 -11.33 -5.14 14.26
N GLY A 114 -10.72 -4.27 13.47
CA GLY A 114 -10.48 -2.88 13.85
C GLY A 114 -9.05 -2.43 13.57
N HIS A 115 -8.74 -1.19 13.94
CA HIS A 115 -7.39 -0.65 13.86
C HIS A 115 -7.15 0.34 14.99
N TYR A 116 -5.87 0.63 15.23
CA TYR A 116 -5.40 1.69 16.10
C TYR A 116 -4.18 2.37 15.47
N GLU A 117 -3.89 3.59 15.94
CA GLU A 117 -2.73 4.35 15.50
C GLU A 117 -1.53 4.07 16.43
N LEU A 118 -0.35 3.88 15.83
CA LEU A 118 0.91 3.67 16.55
C LEU A 118 1.72 4.96 16.61
N LYS A 119 2.58 5.06 17.63
CA LYS A 119 3.57 6.16 17.74
C LYS A 119 4.91 5.83 17.10
N SER A 120 5.10 4.59 16.68
CA SER A 120 6.28 4.14 15.97
C SER A 120 5.91 2.97 15.06
N PHE A 121 6.76 2.64 14.09
CA PHE A 121 6.55 1.44 13.27
C PHE A 121 7.14 0.22 14.01
N ASP A 122 6.60 -0.05 15.20
CA ASP A 122 6.96 -1.22 16.00
C ASP A 122 5.90 -2.30 15.80
N THR A 123 6.32 -3.41 15.21
CA THR A 123 5.46 -4.56 14.94
C THR A 123 5.15 -5.35 16.21
N LEU A 124 5.93 -5.17 17.28
CA LEU A 124 5.67 -5.79 18.59
C LEU A 124 4.42 -5.19 19.25
N GLU A 125 4.16 -3.88 19.09
CA GLU A 125 2.92 -3.24 19.55
C GLU A 125 1.68 -3.85 18.86
N GLY A 126 1.85 -4.44 17.67
CA GLY A 126 0.84 -5.22 16.96
C GLY A 126 0.37 -6.47 17.72
N THR A 127 1.28 -7.09 18.48
CA THR A 127 1.02 -8.33 19.21
C THR A 127 0.22 -8.10 20.49
N GLU A 128 0.51 -7.02 21.21
CA GLU A 128 -0.12 -6.72 22.50
C GLU A 128 -1.63 -6.54 22.38
N SER A 129 -2.10 -5.91 21.30
CA SER A 129 -3.53 -5.71 21.03
C SER A 129 -4.18 -6.93 20.37
N GLY A 130 -3.39 -7.91 19.92
CA GLY A 130 -3.82 -9.08 19.17
C GLY A 130 -3.91 -10.38 19.99
N HIS A 131 -3.73 -10.34 21.32
CA HIS A 131 -3.75 -11.56 22.16
C HIS A 131 -5.14 -12.17 22.36
N ASP A 132 -6.20 -11.58 21.82
CA ASP A 132 -7.53 -12.18 21.79
C ASP A 132 -7.55 -13.41 20.87
N GLN A 133 -8.26 -14.47 21.28
CA GLN A 133 -8.35 -15.74 20.50
C GLN A 133 -8.88 -15.56 19.08
N ILE A 134 -9.59 -14.46 18.82
CA ILE A 134 -10.20 -14.14 17.52
C ILE A 134 -9.16 -13.58 16.55
N CYS A 135 -8.10 -12.91 17.03
CA CYS A 135 -7.07 -12.34 16.16
C CYS A 135 -6.20 -13.46 15.58
N GLN A 136 -6.04 -13.45 14.27
CA GLN A 136 -5.22 -14.42 13.54
C GLN A 136 -4.03 -13.76 12.83
N GLY A 137 -4.09 -12.45 12.64
CA GLY A 137 -3.01 -11.68 12.06
C GLY A 137 -3.29 -10.18 12.11
N PHE A 138 -2.30 -9.40 11.73
CA PHE A 138 -2.40 -7.95 11.65
C PHE A 138 -1.57 -7.41 10.50
N ASN A 139 -1.92 -6.23 10.00
CA ASN A 139 -0.99 -5.45 9.18
C ASN A 139 -0.57 -4.17 9.90
N THR A 140 0.66 -3.73 9.71
CA THR A 140 1.12 -2.40 10.12
C THR A 140 1.53 -1.62 8.88
N TYR A 141 1.03 -0.40 8.71
CA TYR A 141 1.24 0.39 7.49
C TYR A 141 1.31 1.89 7.76
N PHE A 142 1.90 2.62 6.82
CA PHE A 142 1.86 4.07 6.78
C PHE A 142 0.70 4.56 5.91
N GLU A 143 -0.02 5.57 6.38
CA GLU A 143 -1.09 6.24 5.64
C GLU A 143 -0.77 7.73 5.51
N ARG A 144 -0.86 8.24 4.29
CA ARG A 144 -0.85 9.67 4.00
C ARG A 144 -2.22 10.24 4.33
N ALA A 145 -2.32 11.08 5.35
CA ALA A 145 -3.58 11.69 5.75
C ALA A 145 -3.50 13.22 5.74
N PRO A 146 -4.61 13.94 5.59
CA PRO A 146 -4.59 15.39 5.64
C PRO A 146 -4.25 15.89 7.06
N ALA A 147 -3.49 16.98 7.14
CA ALA A 147 -3.15 17.64 8.40
C ALA A 147 -4.31 18.48 8.98
N ILE A 148 -5.40 18.64 8.23
CA ILE A 148 -6.64 19.29 8.67
C ILE A 148 -7.86 18.44 8.31
N ARG A 149 -8.99 18.71 8.96
CA ARG A 149 -10.28 18.12 8.61
C ARG A 149 -10.83 18.76 7.34
N LEU A 150 -10.62 18.12 6.20
CA LEU A 150 -10.97 18.64 4.88
C LEU A 150 -12.47 18.89 4.74
N GLY A 151 -12.82 20.04 4.15
CA GLY A 151 -14.19 20.49 3.98
C GLY A 151 -14.37 21.47 2.82
N PRO A 152 -15.58 22.03 2.64
CA PRO A 152 -15.89 22.90 1.51
C PRO A 152 -14.97 24.11 1.37
N GLY A 153 -14.49 24.68 2.49
CA GLY A 153 -13.57 25.83 2.51
C GLY A 153 -12.07 25.48 2.51
N CYS A 154 -11.73 24.20 2.57
CA CYS A 154 -10.36 23.69 2.69
C CYS A 154 -10.30 22.27 2.11
N ARG A 155 -10.26 22.19 0.79
CA ARG A 155 -10.39 20.94 0.05
C ARG A 155 -9.08 20.17 -0.13
N GLU A 156 -7.96 20.82 0.19
CA GLU A 156 -6.61 20.27 0.15
C GLU A 156 -5.85 20.62 1.44
N SER A 157 -4.81 19.87 1.76
CA SER A 157 -3.98 20.05 2.96
C SER A 157 -2.56 19.54 2.72
N ALA A 158 -1.61 20.03 3.51
CA ALA A 158 -0.35 19.31 3.72
C ALA A 158 -0.65 17.93 4.35
N SER A 159 0.21 16.95 4.12
CA SER A 159 0.02 15.64 4.72
C SER A 159 0.67 15.49 6.09
N ARG A 160 0.15 14.53 6.83
CA ARG A 160 0.77 13.87 7.97
C ARG A 160 0.87 12.38 7.65
N THR A 161 1.92 11.73 8.15
CA THR A 161 2.11 10.29 8.00
C THR A 161 1.63 9.59 9.27
N ILE A 162 0.49 8.91 9.19
CA ILE A 162 -0.04 8.09 10.28
C ILE A 162 0.53 6.69 10.17
N ILE A 163 0.80 6.05 11.31
CA ILE A 163 1.12 4.62 11.38
C ILE A 163 -0.10 3.92 11.94
N LYS A 164 -0.63 2.92 11.24
CA LYS A 164 -1.79 2.16 11.67
C LYS A 164 -1.47 0.69 11.81
N CYS A 165 -1.98 0.06 12.86
CA CYS A 165 -2.05 -1.38 12.99
C CYS A 165 -3.51 -1.82 12.82
N ALA A 166 -3.78 -2.68 11.84
CA ALA A 166 -5.11 -3.22 11.58
C ALA A 166 -5.14 -4.71 11.94
N LEU A 167 -6.12 -5.12 12.74
CA LEU A 167 -6.27 -6.46 13.26
C LEU A 167 -7.26 -7.26 12.42
N TRP A 168 -6.96 -8.55 12.24
CA TRP A 168 -7.73 -9.45 11.38
C TRP A 168 -7.97 -10.79 12.07
N GLY A 169 -9.21 -11.27 11.95
CA GLY A 169 -9.62 -12.61 12.37
C GLY A 169 -9.38 -13.67 11.31
N GLU A 170 -8.42 -13.44 10.41
CA GLU A 170 -7.98 -14.37 9.37
C GLU A 170 -6.47 -14.22 9.14
N SER A 171 -5.83 -15.27 8.61
CA SER A 171 -4.44 -15.19 8.15
C SER A 171 -4.31 -14.24 6.96
N LEU A 172 -3.26 -13.43 6.96
CA LEU A 172 -2.95 -12.48 5.90
C LEU A 172 -2.18 -13.15 4.76
N ARG A 173 -2.33 -12.59 3.57
CA ARG A 173 -1.61 -12.96 2.34
C ARG A 173 -1.44 -11.73 1.45
N ILE A 174 -0.40 -11.72 0.62
CA ILE A 174 -0.08 -10.56 -0.22
C ILE A 174 -1.23 -10.17 -1.16
N GLU A 175 -2.03 -11.13 -1.63
CA GLU A 175 -3.17 -10.86 -2.52
C GLU A 175 -4.28 -10.03 -1.85
N GLY A 176 -4.25 -9.91 -0.52
CA GLY A 176 -5.14 -9.05 0.22
C GLY A 176 -4.65 -7.61 0.33
N ALA A 177 -3.38 -7.28 0.05
CA ALA A 177 -2.83 -5.93 0.12
C ALA A 177 -3.36 -5.02 -1.03
N LYS A 178 -4.67 -4.75 -0.99
CA LYS A 178 -5.45 -4.14 -2.08
C LYS A 178 -6.01 -2.77 -1.71
N ASN A 179 -6.06 -2.41 -0.44
CA ASN A 179 -6.49 -1.08 -0.04
C ASN A 179 -5.32 -0.11 -0.24
N ILE A 180 -5.30 0.52 -1.41
CA ILE A 180 -4.26 1.48 -1.82
C ILE A 180 -4.57 2.92 -1.36
N GLY A 181 -5.67 3.13 -0.65
CA GLY A 181 -6.18 4.44 -0.24
C GLY A 181 -7.37 4.93 -1.07
N TYR A 182 -7.68 6.21 -0.98
CA TYR A 182 -8.85 6.84 -1.57
C TYR A 182 -8.65 8.35 -1.75
N ARG A 183 -9.51 8.98 -2.56
CA ARG A 183 -9.58 10.44 -2.66
C ARG A 183 -10.52 11.00 -1.60
N GLU A 184 -10.08 11.97 -0.84
CA GLU A 184 -10.90 12.78 0.05
C GLU A 184 -10.82 14.24 -0.39
N TRP A 185 -11.92 14.80 -0.89
CA TRP A 185 -11.92 16.11 -1.56
C TRP A 185 -10.85 16.18 -2.68
N ASP A 186 -9.92 17.13 -2.61
CA ASP A 186 -8.84 17.32 -3.57
C ASP A 186 -7.51 16.71 -3.05
N PHE A 187 -7.55 15.90 -1.98
CA PHE A 187 -6.41 15.22 -1.38
C PHE A 187 -6.45 13.71 -1.64
N ASP A 188 -5.31 13.13 -2.03
CA ASP A 188 -5.15 11.67 -2.14
C ASP A 188 -4.62 11.07 -0.84
N VAL A 189 -5.46 10.30 -0.14
CA VAL A 189 -5.06 9.40 0.94
C VAL A 189 -4.47 8.15 0.30
N VAL A 190 -3.24 7.80 0.66
CA VAL A 190 -2.55 6.61 0.12
C VAL A 190 -1.86 5.82 1.21
N ILE A 191 -1.68 4.53 0.95
CA ILE A 191 -1.07 3.58 1.87
C ILE A 191 0.22 3.02 1.26
N ALA A 192 1.28 2.93 2.06
CA ALA A 192 2.57 2.39 1.67
C ALA A 192 3.32 1.79 2.88
N GLY A 193 4.41 1.05 2.61
CA GLY A 193 5.20 0.43 3.67
C GLY A 193 4.38 -0.51 4.55
N SER A 194 3.49 -1.29 3.93
CA SER A 194 2.55 -2.16 4.63
C SER A 194 3.16 -3.55 4.84
N ASN A 195 3.29 -3.96 6.09
CA ASN A 195 3.73 -5.31 6.47
C ASN A 195 2.54 -6.09 7.02
N GLY A 196 2.40 -7.35 6.61
CA GLY A 196 1.37 -8.26 7.09
C GLY A 196 1.99 -9.43 7.83
N TYR A 197 1.46 -9.73 9.02
CA TYR A 197 1.93 -10.80 9.89
C TYR A 197 0.77 -11.71 10.28
N SER A 198 0.94 -13.02 10.16
CA SER A 198 -0.04 -14.02 10.58
C SER A 198 0.52 -14.86 11.71
N LEU A 199 -0.30 -15.22 12.69
CA LEU A 199 0.11 -16.16 13.72
C LEU A 199 0.50 -17.50 13.07
N GLU A 200 1.64 -18.05 13.49
CA GLU A 200 2.20 -19.30 12.94
C GLU A 200 1.16 -20.44 12.94
N LYS A 201 0.39 -20.57 14.04
CA LYS A 201 -0.65 -21.59 14.19
C LYS A 201 -1.79 -21.53 13.16
N TYR A 202 -1.98 -20.40 12.47
CA TYR A 202 -3.02 -20.22 11.45
C TYR A 202 -2.44 -20.12 10.04
N ALA A 203 -1.12 -19.91 9.90
CA ALA A 203 -0.43 -19.82 8.63
C ALA A 203 -0.47 -21.12 7.82
N GLU A 204 -0.37 -22.27 8.49
CA GLU A 204 -0.35 -23.58 7.82
C GLU A 204 -1.68 -23.91 7.12
N SER A 205 -2.79 -23.38 7.63
CA SER A 205 -4.11 -23.48 6.97
C SER A 205 -4.23 -22.65 5.69
N SER A 206 -3.42 -21.59 5.55
CA SER A 206 -3.44 -20.67 4.40
C SER A 206 -2.53 -21.09 3.25
N ASN A 207 -1.54 -21.96 3.50
CA ASN A 207 -0.72 -22.59 2.46
C ASN A 207 -1.44 -23.74 1.74
N LEU A 208 -2.63 -24.14 2.20
CA LEU A 208 -3.54 -24.96 1.41
C LEU A 208 -4.27 -24.06 0.41
N ALA A 209 -3.56 -23.67 -0.65
CA ALA A 209 -4.17 -23.10 -1.83
C ALA A 209 -5.38 -23.98 -2.25
N PRO A 210 -6.51 -23.38 -2.68
CA PRO A 210 -7.63 -24.16 -3.21
C PRO A 210 -7.14 -24.83 -4.51
N GLY A 211 -6.72 -26.09 -4.43
CA GLY A 211 -6.34 -26.87 -5.60
C GLY A 211 -5.11 -27.77 -5.51
N LYS A 212 -4.32 -27.78 -4.42
CA LYS A 212 -3.34 -28.87 -4.26
C LYS A 212 -4.03 -30.09 -3.67
N LYS A 213 -4.42 -31.03 -4.54
CA LYS A 213 -4.73 -32.41 -4.15
C LYS A 213 -3.64 -32.88 -3.19
N LEU A 214 -4.04 -33.44 -2.05
CA LEU A 214 -3.13 -34.25 -1.25
C LEU A 214 -2.51 -35.28 -2.20
N GLU A 215 -1.19 -35.17 -2.41
CA GLU A 215 -0.45 -36.19 -3.13
C GLU A 215 -0.66 -37.54 -2.43
N PRO A 216 -0.93 -38.64 -3.15
CA PRO A 216 -1.30 -39.94 -2.59
C PRO A 216 -0.25 -40.53 -1.63
N VAL A 217 0.96 -39.95 -1.59
CA VAL A 217 2.05 -40.33 -0.67
C VAL A 217 1.71 -40.04 0.79
N VAL A 218 1.00 -38.95 1.11
CA VAL A 218 0.67 -38.57 2.50
C VAL A 218 -0.42 -39.49 3.07
N LEU A 219 -1.39 -39.89 2.23
CA LEU A 219 -2.43 -40.84 2.63
C LEU A 219 -1.85 -42.25 2.82
N ALA A 220 -0.90 -42.66 1.98
CA ALA A 220 -0.21 -43.95 2.12
C ALA A 220 0.62 -44.04 3.41
N ALA A 221 1.27 -42.95 3.84
CA ALA A 221 2.03 -42.92 5.09
C ALA A 221 1.13 -43.05 6.35
N LEU A 222 -0.06 -42.42 6.34
CA LEU A 222 -1.04 -42.54 7.42
C LEU A 222 -1.66 -43.93 7.50
N PHE A 223 -1.95 -44.56 6.36
CA PHE A 223 -2.44 -45.94 6.33
C PHE A 223 -1.37 -46.96 6.72
N ALA A 224 -0.11 -46.77 6.29
CA ALA A 224 0.99 -47.67 6.64
C ALA A 224 1.29 -47.65 8.15
N LEU A 225 1.19 -46.49 8.81
CA LEU A 225 1.42 -46.37 10.24
C LEU A 225 0.31 -47.04 11.08
N GLN A 226 -0.96 -46.95 10.64
CA GLN A 226 -2.07 -47.65 11.29
C GLN A 226 -1.99 -49.17 11.11
N VAL A 227 -1.55 -49.66 9.94
CA VAL A 227 -1.37 -51.10 9.70
C VAL A 227 -0.17 -51.65 10.49
N PHE A 228 0.94 -50.90 10.61
CA PHE A 228 2.10 -51.31 11.42
C PHE A 228 1.80 -51.37 12.91
N LEU A 229 1.06 -50.39 13.46
CA LEU A 229 0.65 -50.39 14.86
C LEU A 229 -0.39 -51.48 15.15
N GLY A 230 -1.28 -51.78 14.19
CA GLY A 230 -2.21 -52.91 14.28
C GLY A 230 -1.52 -54.28 14.27
N PHE A 231 -0.46 -54.45 13.47
CA PHE A 231 0.29 -55.71 13.40
C PHE A 231 1.12 -55.98 14.67
N MET A 232 1.70 -54.93 15.28
CA MET A 232 2.44 -55.05 16.54
C MET A 232 1.53 -55.38 17.73
N ALA A 233 0.26 -54.95 17.70
CA ALA A 233 -0.71 -55.25 18.76
C ALA A 233 -1.23 -56.70 18.73
N LEU A 234 -1.15 -57.39 17.57
CA LEU A 234 -1.61 -58.79 17.43
C LEU A 234 -0.55 -59.85 17.73
N TRP A 235 0.72 -59.49 17.91
CA TRP A 235 1.83 -60.43 18.16
C TRP A 235 2.55 -60.18 19.50
N GLY A 236 1.94 -59.39 20.39
CA GLY A 236 2.49 -59.06 21.72
C GLY A 236 1.88 -59.82 22.90
N GLN A 237 1.09 -60.86 22.64
CA GLN A 237 0.62 -61.81 23.66
C GLN A 237 0.98 -63.23 23.22
N ASP A 238 2.21 -63.64 23.55
CA ASP A 238 2.60 -64.95 24.09
C ASP A 238 4.12 -65.09 24.13
#